data_AF-A0A7S1WL70-F1
#
_entry.id   AF-A0A7S1WL70-F1
#
_cell.length_a   1.000
_cell.length_b   1.000
_cell.length_c   1.000
_cell.angle_alpha   90.00
_cell.angle_beta   90.00
_cell.angle_gamma   90.00
#
_symmetry.space_group_name_H-M   'P 1'
#
loop_
_entity.id
_entity.type
_entity.pdbx_description
1 polymer ?
#
loop_
_entity_poly.entity_id
_entity_poly.type
_entity_poly.pdbx_seq_one_letter_code
_entity_poly.pdbx_strand_id
1 'polypeptide(L)'
;MDFALRVAESTAFAMHSLLAITEPCTGAVTFALHGEGSMPRWFWPLAGILLALVSYANFSGVPEVVLGAQAYIAAFHSGGVFFHWRLRHHPVAGGAPGLFVAMAVAVTALRAGLWVAVLGAAASVAVGVL
;
A
#
# COMPACT_ATOMS: atom_id res chain seq x y z
N MET A 1 3.65 12.16 16.26
CA MET A 1 2.55 11.43 15.58
C MET A 1 2.97 11.02 14.17
N ASP A 2 3.38 11.95 13.30
CA ASP A 2 3.89 11.69 11.93
C ASP A 2 4.86 10.49 11.85
N PHE A 3 5.96 10.54 12.60
CA PHE A 3 6.98 9.48 12.59
C PHE A 3 6.44 8.09 12.95
N ALA A 4 5.58 7.99 13.97
CA ALA A 4 5.03 6.71 14.41
C ALA A 4 4.10 6.08 13.36
N LEU A 5 3.31 6.91 12.67
CA LEU A 5 2.46 6.46 11.56
C LEU A 5 3.32 5.92 10.41
N ARG A 6 4.38 6.66 10.04
CA ARG A 6 5.32 6.26 8.98
C ARG A 6 6.07 4.98 9.32
N VAL A 7 6.43 4.76 10.59
CA VAL A 7 7.01 3.49 11.05
C VAL A 7 6.04 2.35 10.80
N ALA A 8 4.79 2.45 11.24
CA ALA A 8 3.81 1.40 11.05
C ALA A 8 3.52 1.11 9.57
N GLU A 9 3.41 2.14 8.73
CA GLU A 9 3.29 2.00 7.27
C GLU A 9 4.50 1.29 6.65
N SER A 10 5.71 1.74 6.97
CA SER A 10 6.93 1.14 6.44
C SER A 10 7.13 -0.29 6.91
N THR A 11 6.80 -0.62 8.16
CA THR A 11 6.82 -2.01 8.65
C THR A 11 5.87 -2.88 7.83
N ALA A 12 4.65 -2.42 7.56
CA ALA A 12 3.71 -3.15 6.71
C ALA A 12 4.26 -3.36 5.29
N PHE A 13 4.79 -2.30 4.67
CA PHE A 13 5.36 -2.38 3.33
C PHE A 13 6.60 -3.29 3.26
N ALA A 14 7.46 -3.26 4.28
CA ALA A 14 8.61 -4.15 4.38
C ALA A 14 8.18 -5.63 4.46
N MET A 15 7.14 -5.93 5.26
CA MET A 15 6.59 -7.29 5.31
C MET A 15 6.00 -7.73 3.96
N HIS A 16 5.21 -6.87 3.31
CA HIS A 16 4.65 -7.18 1.99
C HIS A 16 5.75 -7.33 0.93
N SER A 17 6.82 -6.55 1.03
CA SER A 17 7.99 -6.66 0.16
C SER A 17 8.64 -8.03 0.27
N LEU A 18 8.89 -8.50 1.50
CA LEU A 18 9.49 -9.82 1.72
C LEU A 18 8.61 -10.94 1.17
N LEU A 19 7.30 -10.87 1.41
CA LEU A 19 6.35 -11.86 0.86
C LEU A 19 6.37 -11.86 -0.67
N ALA A 20 6.34 -10.69 -1.31
CA ALA A 20 6.30 -10.58 -2.76
C ALA A 20 7.63 -10.97 -3.43
N ILE A 21 8.78 -10.62 -2.84
CA ILE A 21 10.11 -11.03 -3.33
C ILE A 21 10.29 -12.53 -3.23
N THR A 22 9.84 -13.14 -2.13
CA THR A 22 9.99 -14.59 -1.89
C THR A 22 8.91 -15.43 -2.55
N GLU A 23 7.90 -14.80 -3.17
CA GLU A 23 6.77 -15.48 -3.79
C GLU A 23 7.14 -16.57 -4.81
N PRO A 24 8.17 -16.43 -5.67
CA PRO A 24 8.56 -17.51 -6.59
C PRO A 24 8.96 -18.81 -5.87
N CYS A 25 9.40 -18.70 -4.61
CA CYS A 25 9.83 -19.82 -3.77
C CYS A 25 8.72 -20.33 -2.85
N THR A 26 7.84 -19.45 -2.36
CA THR A 26 6.85 -19.78 -1.32
C THR A 26 5.44 -20.01 -1.86
N GLY A 27 5.06 -19.34 -2.96
CA GLY A 27 3.69 -19.35 -3.49
C GLY A 27 2.63 -18.77 -2.55
N ALA A 28 3.04 -18.11 -1.46
CA ALA A 28 2.16 -17.72 -0.36
C ALA A 28 1.13 -16.65 -0.78
N VAL A 29 1.56 -15.68 -1.60
CA VAL A 29 0.70 -14.60 -2.10
C VAL A 29 -0.30 -15.16 -3.11
N THR A 30 0.16 -15.96 -4.08
CA THR A 30 -0.73 -16.58 -5.07
C THR A 30 -1.76 -17.48 -4.40
N PHE A 31 -1.34 -18.26 -3.40
CA PHE A 31 -2.23 -19.08 -2.58
C PHE A 31 -3.26 -18.24 -1.83
N ALA A 32 -2.82 -17.22 -1.07
CA ALA A 32 -3.69 -16.40 -0.24
C ALA A 32 -4.70 -15.57 -1.05
N LEU A 33 -4.33 -15.16 -2.27
CA LEU A 33 -5.18 -14.36 -3.15
C LEU A 33 -5.98 -15.19 -4.15
N HIS A 34 -5.90 -16.53 -4.10
CA HIS A 34 -6.51 -17.44 -5.09
C HIS A 34 -6.19 -17.04 -6.55
N GLY A 35 -4.96 -16.57 -6.78
CA GLY A 35 -4.56 -15.87 -8.00
C GLY A 35 -3.81 -16.73 -9.01
N GLU A 36 -3.94 -18.06 -9.00
CA GLU A 36 -3.19 -18.91 -9.93
C GLU A 36 -3.45 -18.50 -11.39
N GLY A 37 -2.37 -18.22 -12.12
CA GLY A 37 -2.43 -17.74 -13.51
C GLY A 37 -2.84 -16.27 -13.71
N SER A 38 -3.17 -15.53 -12.65
CA SER A 38 -3.62 -14.13 -12.76
C SER A 38 -2.49 -13.13 -13.05
N MET A 39 -1.27 -13.43 -12.60
CA MET A 39 -0.08 -12.58 -12.77
C MET A 39 1.13 -13.42 -13.19
N PRO A 40 2.02 -12.87 -14.04
CA PRO A 40 3.27 -13.56 -14.37
C PRO A 40 4.19 -13.64 -13.14
N ARG A 41 4.96 -14.74 -13.00
CA ARG A 41 5.76 -14.99 -11.78
C ARG A 41 6.79 -13.89 -11.44
N TRP A 42 7.26 -13.14 -12.43
CA TRP A 42 8.20 -12.03 -12.24
C TRP A 42 7.54 -10.75 -11.68
N PHE A 43 6.21 -10.65 -11.74
CA PHE A 43 5.47 -9.50 -11.21
C PHE A 43 5.67 -9.35 -9.70
N TRP A 44 5.64 -10.45 -8.96
CA TRP A 44 5.72 -10.41 -7.49
C TRP A 44 7.06 -9.87 -6.98
N PRO A 45 8.23 -10.33 -7.46
CA PRO A 45 9.49 -9.72 -7.06
C PRO A 45 9.61 -8.24 -7.44
N LEU A 46 9.11 -7.84 -8.60
CA LEU A 46 9.09 -6.44 -9.00
C LEU A 46 8.25 -5.60 -8.05
N ALA A 47 7.02 -6.03 -7.77
CA ALA A 47 6.14 -5.39 -6.81
C ALA A 47 6.82 -5.30 -5.44
N GLY A 48 7.45 -6.39 -4.98
CA GLY A 48 8.15 -6.41 -3.70
C GLY A 48 9.31 -5.42 -3.62
N ILE A 49 10.10 -5.25 -4.68
CA ILE A 49 11.17 -4.23 -4.74
C ILE A 49 10.58 -2.82 -4.63
N LEU A 50 9.47 -2.54 -5.33
CA LEU A 50 8.78 -1.25 -5.24
C LEU A 50 8.27 -0.99 -3.81
N LEU A 51 7.72 -2.00 -3.15
CA LEU A 51 7.28 -1.89 -1.75
C LEU A 51 8.46 -1.63 -0.80
N ALA A 52 9.62 -2.27 -1.01
CA ALA A 52 10.84 -1.97 -0.24
C ALA A 52 11.29 -0.52 -0.42
N LEU A 53 11.29 -0.04 -1.68
CA LEU A 53 11.65 1.34 -2.00
C LEU A 53 10.72 2.33 -1.31
N VAL A 54 9.42 2.10 -1.32
CA VAL A 54 8.44 2.96 -0.63
C VAL A 54 8.65 2.91 0.89
N SER A 55 8.86 1.72 1.46
CA SER A 55 9.17 1.56 2.88
C SER A 55 10.39 2.39 3.30
N TYR A 56 11.45 2.39 2.49
CA TYR A 56 12.66 3.16 2.73
C TYR A 56 12.46 4.66 2.49
N ALA A 57 11.87 5.03 1.35
CA ALA A 57 11.61 6.42 0.95
C ALA A 57 10.71 7.15 1.95
N ASN A 58 9.82 6.42 2.63
CA ASN A 58 8.97 6.96 3.68
C ASN A 58 9.76 7.44 4.92
N PHE A 59 11.08 7.28 4.98
CA PHE A 59 11.97 7.89 6.00
C PHE A 59 12.90 8.97 5.45
N SER A 60 12.70 9.40 4.20
CA SER A 60 13.51 10.44 3.57
C SER A 60 13.48 11.75 4.37
N GLY A 61 14.63 12.45 4.38
CA GLY A 61 14.73 13.82 4.86
C GLY A 61 14.12 14.86 3.90
N VAL A 62 13.78 14.44 2.67
CA VAL A 62 13.17 15.29 1.64
C VAL A 62 11.64 15.19 1.75
N PRO A 63 10.91 16.27 2.09
CA PRO A 63 9.46 16.23 2.31
C PRO A 63 8.65 15.70 1.13
N GLU A 64 9.04 16.05 -0.09
CA GLU A 64 8.37 15.67 -1.33
C GLU A 64 8.46 14.15 -1.56
N VAL A 65 9.59 13.53 -1.20
CA VAL A 65 9.78 12.07 -1.29
C VAL A 65 8.84 11.35 -0.33
N VAL A 66 8.66 11.91 0.89
CA VAL A 66 7.70 11.35 1.85
C VAL A 66 6.28 11.47 1.31
N LEU A 67 5.88 12.61 0.75
CA LEU A 67 4.56 12.78 0.15
C LEU A 67 4.31 11.82 -1.02
N GLY A 68 5.33 11.57 -1.85
CA GLY A 68 5.27 10.55 -2.90
C GLY A 68 5.07 9.14 -2.33
N ALA A 69 5.77 8.80 -1.26
CA ALA A 69 5.57 7.53 -0.56
C ALA A 69 4.14 7.41 -0.01
N GLN A 70 3.60 8.47 0.60
CA GLN A 70 2.23 8.49 1.10
C GLN A 70 1.18 8.33 0.01
N ALA A 71 1.37 8.98 -1.14
CA ALA A 71 0.51 8.80 -2.30
C ALA A 71 0.51 7.34 -2.80
N TYR A 72 1.68 6.70 -2.83
CA TYR A 72 1.78 5.28 -3.19
C TYR A 72 1.12 4.38 -2.14
N ILE A 73 1.33 4.63 -0.84
CA ILE A 73 0.70 3.89 0.27
C ILE A 73 -0.83 3.96 0.15
N ALA A 74 -1.37 5.15 -0.08
CA ALA A 74 -2.80 5.36 -0.26
C ALA A 74 -3.34 4.62 -1.50
N ALA A 75 -2.63 4.71 -2.64
CA ALA A 75 -3.02 4.03 -3.89
C ALA A 75 -3.00 2.51 -3.75
N PHE A 76 -1.90 1.95 -3.23
CA PHE A 76 -1.73 0.50 -3.05
C PHE A 76 -2.83 -0.08 -2.15
N HIS A 77 -3.05 0.53 -0.98
CA HIS A 77 -4.05 0.03 -0.04
C HIS A 77 -5.49 0.31 -0.48
N SER A 78 -5.76 1.41 -1.19
CA SER A 78 -7.07 1.60 -1.82
C SER A 78 -7.37 0.48 -2.81
N GLY A 79 -6.38 0.13 -3.66
CA GLY A 79 -6.45 -1.04 -4.53
C GLY A 79 -6.70 -2.33 -3.75
N GLY A 80 -6.03 -2.54 -2.61
CA GLY A 80 -6.25 -3.68 -1.72
C GLY A 80 -7.68 -3.78 -1.16
N VAL A 81 -8.28 -2.66 -0.77
CA VAL A 81 -9.69 -2.61 -0.34
C VAL A 81 -10.61 -3.08 -1.48
N PHE A 82 -10.45 -2.53 -2.68
CA PHE A 82 -11.28 -2.91 -3.83
C PHE A 82 -11.01 -4.33 -4.29
N PHE A 83 -9.78 -4.80 -4.22
CA PHE A 83 -9.42 -6.16 -4.57
C PHE A 83 -10.15 -7.16 -3.67
N HIS A 84 -10.10 -6.99 -2.35
CA HIS A 84 -10.84 -7.86 -1.41
C HIS A 84 -12.36 -7.79 -1.64
N TRP A 85 -12.90 -6.62 -1.96
CA TRP A 85 -14.31 -6.49 -2.31
C TRP A 85 -14.66 -7.23 -3.61
N ARG A 86 -13.88 -7.07 -4.68
CA ARG A 86 -14.09 -7.75 -5.97
C ARG A 86 -14.02 -9.28 -5.85
N LEU A 87 -13.12 -9.78 -5.00
CA LEU A 87 -13.04 -11.21 -4.67
C LEU A 87 -14.14 -11.70 -3.71
N ARG A 88 -15.05 -10.82 -3.27
CA ARG A 88 -16.11 -11.12 -2.29
C ARG A 88 -15.58 -11.73 -1.00
N HIS A 89 -14.38 -11.33 -0.58
CA HIS A 89 -13.88 -11.65 0.75
C HIS A 89 -14.77 -10.98 1.82
N HIS A 90 -14.71 -11.48 3.05
CA HIS A 90 -15.42 -10.87 4.16
C HIS A 90 -15.03 -9.38 4.29
N PRO A 91 -15.97 -8.43 4.52
CA PRO A 91 -15.67 -6.99 4.51
C PRO A 91 -14.53 -6.56 5.44
N VAL A 92 -14.33 -7.28 6.55
CA VAL A 92 -13.22 -7.05 7.50
C VAL A 92 -11.85 -7.22 6.84
N ALA A 93 -11.72 -8.02 5.78
CA ALA A 93 -10.47 -8.14 5.01
C ALA A 93 -10.07 -6.81 4.37
N GLY A 94 -11.03 -5.93 4.04
CA GLY A 94 -10.76 -4.56 3.58
C GLY A 94 -10.43 -3.58 4.71
N GLY A 95 -10.64 -3.95 5.98
CA GLY A 95 -10.41 -3.07 7.13
C GLY A 95 -8.94 -2.76 7.34
N ALA A 96 -8.07 -3.78 7.24
CA ALA A 96 -6.62 -3.59 7.38
C ALA A 96 -6.03 -2.64 6.31
N PRO A 97 -6.25 -2.84 5.00
CA PRO A 97 -5.79 -1.86 4.01
C PRO A 97 -6.45 -0.49 4.18
N GLY A 98 -7.74 -0.43 4.54
CA GLY A 98 -8.43 0.83 4.81
C GLY A 98 -7.78 1.65 5.94
N LEU A 99 -7.28 1.00 6.99
CA LEU A 99 -6.55 1.66 8.07
C LEU A 99 -5.26 2.33 7.56
N PHE A 100 -4.50 1.67 6.69
CA PHE A 100 -3.28 2.26 6.12
C PHE A 100 -3.57 3.43 5.18
N VAL A 101 -4.72 3.45 4.49
CA VAL A 101 -5.17 4.64 3.75
C VAL A 101 -5.43 5.79 4.72
N ALA A 102 -6.12 5.54 5.84
CA ALA A 102 -6.37 6.57 6.85
C ALA A 102 -5.08 7.11 7.49
N MET A 103 -4.09 6.25 7.73
CA MET A 103 -2.77 6.66 8.20
C MET A 103 -2.07 7.55 7.18
N ALA A 104 -2.09 7.19 5.89
CA ALA A 104 -1.45 7.98 4.85
C ALA A 104 -2.11 9.35 4.67
N VAL A 105 -3.43 9.43 4.83
CA VAL A 105 -4.17 10.69 4.88
C VAL A 105 -3.75 11.52 6.08
N ALA A 106 -3.62 10.92 7.26
CA ALA A 106 -3.17 11.63 8.46
C ALA A 106 -1.75 12.18 8.30
N VAL A 107 -0.80 11.39 7.79
CA VAL A 107 0.57 11.84 7.50
C VAL A 107 0.55 12.99 6.48
N THR A 108 -0.17 12.83 5.38
CA THR A 108 -0.26 13.86 4.33
C THR A 108 -0.90 15.14 4.88
N ALA A 109 -1.94 15.04 5.71
CA ALA A 109 -2.61 16.18 6.32
C ALA A 109 -1.67 16.96 7.26
N LEU A 110 -0.85 16.25 8.03
CA LEU A 110 0.15 16.85 8.92
C LEU A 110 1.28 17.56 8.15
N ARG A 111 1.58 17.14 6.91
CA ARG A 111 2.74 17.63 6.15
C ARG A 111 2.40 18.64 5.04
N ALA A 112 1.23 18.50 4.41
CA ALA A 112 0.80 19.29 3.26
C ALA A 112 -0.60 19.89 3.42
N GLY A 113 -1.29 19.62 4.53
CA GLY A 113 -2.63 20.11 4.82
C GLY A 113 -3.75 19.15 4.41
N LEU A 114 -4.90 19.32 5.06
CA LEU A 114 -6.05 18.41 4.96
C LEU A 114 -6.58 18.28 3.53
N TRP A 115 -6.67 19.39 2.78
CA TRP A 115 -7.22 19.37 1.42
C TRP A 115 -6.37 18.54 0.46
N VAL A 116 -5.04 18.64 0.56
CA VAL A 116 -4.13 17.83 -0.25
C VAL A 116 -4.32 16.34 0.09
N ALA A 117 -4.45 16.03 1.37
CA ALA A 117 -4.66 14.65 1.82
C ALA A 117 -5.99 14.04 1.32
N VAL A 118 -7.08 14.80 1.41
CA VAL A 118 -8.41 14.33 0.95
C VAL A 118 -8.45 14.18 -0.56
N LEU A 119 -7.93 15.14 -1.31
CA LEU A 119 -7.89 15.07 -2.78
C LEU A 119 -6.99 13.93 -3.27
N GLY A 120 -5.83 13.74 -2.63
CA GLY A 120 -4.93 12.63 -2.92
C GLY A 120 -5.59 11.27 -2.69
N ALA A 121 -6.26 11.10 -1.54
CA ALA A 121 -6.98 9.87 -1.23
C ALA A 121 -8.14 9.62 -2.19
N ALA A 122 -8.92 10.66 -2.53
CA ALA A 122 -10.00 10.55 -3.50
C ALA A 122 -9.48 10.12 -4.88
N ALA A 123 -8.34 10.64 -5.32
CA ALA A 123 -7.71 10.21 -6.56
C ALA A 123 -7.25 8.75 -6.51
N SER A 124 -6.62 8.32 -5.41
CA SER A 124 -6.23 6.92 -5.18
C SER A 124 -7.44 5.96 -5.22
N VAL A 125 -8.55 6.37 -4.59
CA VAL A 125 -9.81 5.62 -4.61
C VAL A 125 -10.37 5.55 -6.02
N ALA A 126 -10.41 6.66 -6.76
CA ALA A 126 -10.92 6.69 -8.13
C ALA A 126 -10.15 5.71 -9.04
N VAL A 127 -8.82 5.67 -8.93
CA VAL A 127 -8.00 4.69 -9.67
C VAL A 127 -8.31 3.26 -9.26
N GLY A 128 -8.53 3.00 -7.97
CA GLY A 128 -8.85 1.65 -7.48
C GLY A 128 -10.22 1.12 -7.92
N VAL A 129 -11.18 2.01 -8.21
CA VAL A 129 -12.53 1.67 -8.68
C VAL A 129 -12.55 1.29 -10.17
N LEU A 130 -11.64 1.85 -10.98
CA LEU A 130 -11.46 1.46 -12.39
C LEU A 130 -11.01 0.00 -12.50
#